data_AF-A0A0M2NGZ4-F1
#
_entry.id   AF-A0A0M2NGZ4-F1
#
_cell.length_a   1.000
_cell.length_b   1.000
_cell.length_c   1.000
_cell.angle_alpha   90.00
_cell.angle_beta   90.00
_cell.angle_gamma   90.00
#
_symmetry.space_group_name_H-M   'P 1'
#
loop_
_entity.id
_entity.type
_entity.pdbx_description
1 polymer ?
#
loop_
_entity_poly.entity_id
_entity_poly.type
_entity_poly.pdbx_seq_one_letter_code
_entity_poly.pdbx_strand_id
1 'polypeptide(L)'
;MEAFIKDRRTFITESHNLVLDYEIKRSIYDTVSSVTIKTPSTLPKEGDIIYLEAGFIGTISTVSVDHGKTELGVNQIGALFSRNMFYTDASFTYLEDRIAELITDNFIQCSDTFYAMPYLNVRAVTHTASQMRPDLENNIYAVKSYAAKARRVHNIFLEWDISRTNLSVDVVRRVKAVKNVDFSNPDYILTAQDFSVKTVSKITTYCEENGQYKQWVLLKDGSIVNTEPATNRVAGEWATLVVPKAEDISDTVKDEFVKNEYSHKIEFQASKEKGFELYDQLLIGLDNKVFSSYVSGVTERKGSNMVDVQCGELQMEFPYLDLA
;
A
#
# COMPACT_ATOMS: atom_id res chain seq x y z
N MET A 1 26.74 -3.41 7.27
CA MET A 1 25.53 -2.82 6.68
C MET A 1 25.46 -1.41 7.20
N GLU A 2 25.53 -0.47 6.27
CA GLU A 2 25.44 0.96 6.52
C GLU A 2 24.04 1.48 6.22
N ALA A 3 23.69 2.59 6.87
CA ALA A 3 22.54 3.43 6.58
C ALA A 3 23.01 4.80 6.11
N PHE A 4 22.41 5.30 5.03
CA PHE A 4 22.65 6.64 4.51
C PHE A 4 21.46 7.53 4.85
N ILE A 5 21.72 8.63 5.54
CA ILE A 5 20.71 9.64 5.87
C ILE A 5 20.81 10.76 4.83
N LYS A 6 19.70 11.02 4.17
CA LYS A 6 19.56 11.95 3.06
C LYS A 6 18.63 13.08 3.51
N ASP A 7 19.09 14.32 3.38
CA ASP A 7 18.26 15.48 3.65
C ASP A 7 17.02 15.46 2.74
N ARG A 8 15.84 15.63 3.33
CA ARG A 8 14.57 15.54 2.62
C ARG A 8 14.45 16.51 1.44
N ARG A 9 15.11 17.68 1.47
CA ARG A 9 14.91 18.74 0.46
C ARG A 9 15.91 18.67 -0.67
N THR A 10 17.17 18.42 -0.32
CA THR A 10 18.32 18.49 -1.21
C THR A 10 18.79 17.12 -1.67
N PHE A 11 18.39 16.05 -0.97
CA PHE A 11 18.85 14.68 -1.18
C PHE A 11 20.37 14.49 -0.99
N ILE A 12 21.03 15.47 -0.38
CA ILE A 12 22.43 15.37 0.01
C ILE A 12 22.53 14.39 1.18
N THR A 13 23.55 13.54 1.16
CA THR A 13 23.83 12.64 2.29
C THR A 13 24.39 13.45 3.46
N GLU A 14 23.62 13.57 4.56
CA GLU A 14 24.05 14.25 5.79
C GLU A 14 24.95 13.37 6.66
N SER A 15 24.70 12.06 6.65
CA SER A 15 25.54 11.08 7.36
C SER A 15 25.44 9.68 6.75
N HIS A 16 26.46 8.86 6.99
CA HIS A 16 26.42 7.42 6.82
C HIS A 16 26.78 6.78 8.17
N ASN A 17 26.04 5.75 8.56
CA ASN A 17 26.13 5.20 9.90
C ASN A 17 26.02 3.67 9.90
N LEU A 18 26.81 3.05 10.77
CA LEU A 18 26.70 1.62 11.04
C LEU A 18 25.31 1.32 11.62
N VAL A 19 24.60 0.39 10.98
CA VAL A 19 23.32 -0.11 11.48
C VAL A 19 23.57 -1.15 12.56
N LEU A 20 23.11 -0.86 13.78
CA LEU A 20 23.23 -1.72 14.96
C LEU A 20 22.11 -2.74 15.03
N ASP A 21 20.88 -2.35 14.69
CA ASP A 21 19.72 -3.25 14.65
C ASP A 21 18.63 -2.73 13.68
N TYR A 22 17.72 -3.60 13.25
CA TYR A 22 16.54 -3.19 12.48
C TYR A 22 15.38 -4.21 12.53
N GLU A 23 14.17 -3.69 12.45
CA GLU A 23 12.95 -4.39 12.07
C GLU A 23 12.24 -3.60 10.95
N ILE A 24 12.36 -4.08 9.71
CA ILE A 24 11.75 -3.46 8.53
C ILE A 24 10.38 -4.08 8.29
N LYS A 25 9.34 -3.24 8.28
CA LYS A 25 7.96 -3.62 8.01
C LYS A 25 7.51 -3.02 6.69
N ARG A 26 7.27 -3.90 5.70
CA ARG A 26 6.54 -3.55 4.49
C ARG A 26 5.10 -4.01 4.72
N SER A 27 4.13 -3.11 4.73
CA SER A 27 2.72 -3.46 4.96
C SER A 27 1.79 -2.62 4.10
N ILE A 28 0.61 -3.16 3.79
CA ILE A 28 -0.48 -2.35 3.23
C ILE A 28 -1.05 -1.36 4.26
N TYR A 29 -0.81 -1.62 5.55
CA TYR A 29 -1.16 -0.75 6.65
C TYR A 29 -0.04 0.26 6.94
N ASP A 30 -0.39 1.35 7.62
CA ASP A 30 0.56 2.34 8.08
C ASP A 30 1.33 1.83 9.31
N THR A 31 2.34 1.00 9.04
CA THR A 31 3.26 0.46 10.04
C THR A 31 4.58 1.21 10.05
N VAL A 32 5.14 1.40 11.25
CA VAL A 32 6.45 2.02 11.45
C VAL A 32 7.52 0.93 11.61
N SER A 33 8.56 1.00 10.78
CA SER A 33 9.78 0.19 10.93
C SER A 33 10.69 0.77 12.00
N SER A 34 11.52 -0.05 12.63
CA SER A 34 12.55 0.42 13.56
C SER A 34 13.95 0.23 12.96
N VAL A 35 14.80 1.24 13.08
CA VAL A 35 16.22 1.15 12.70
C VAL A 35 17.06 1.77 13.79
N THR A 36 18.00 1.02 14.34
CA THR A 36 18.96 1.53 15.32
C THR A 36 20.31 1.70 14.66
N ILE A 37 20.84 2.92 14.67
CA ILE A 37 22.16 3.26 14.13
C ILE A 37 23.10 3.70 15.26
N LYS A 38 24.41 3.63 15.01
CA LYS A 38 25.38 4.35 15.84
C LYS A 38 25.09 5.86 15.73
N THR A 39 25.08 6.58 16.84
CA THR A 39 24.75 8.00 16.83
C THR A 39 25.71 8.79 15.92
N PRO A 40 25.19 9.47 14.88
CA PRO A 40 25.99 10.33 14.02
C PRO A 40 26.44 11.62 14.73
N SER A 41 27.41 12.31 14.15
CA SER A 41 27.77 13.68 14.55
C SER A 41 26.65 14.70 14.27
N THR A 42 25.88 14.45 13.20
CA THR A 42 24.72 15.25 12.79
C THR A 42 23.49 14.38 12.93
N LEU A 43 22.61 14.72 13.88
CA LEU A 43 21.41 13.94 14.12
C LEU A 43 20.45 14.02 12.91
N PRO A 44 19.85 12.90 12.50
CA PRO A 44 18.78 12.90 11.51
C PRO A 44 17.59 13.71 12.01
N LYS A 45 16.79 14.23 11.08
CA LYS A 45 15.57 14.98 11.36
C LYS A 45 14.35 14.16 10.93
N GLU A 46 13.21 14.45 11.54
CA GLU A 46 11.94 13.94 11.04
C GLU A 46 11.70 14.42 9.60
N GLY A 47 11.28 13.50 8.74
CA GLY A 47 11.09 13.70 7.32
C GLY A 47 12.32 13.39 6.47
N ASP A 48 13.53 13.28 7.03
CA ASP A 48 14.71 12.86 6.28
C ASP A 48 14.53 11.45 5.71
N ILE A 49 15.23 11.16 4.62
CA ILE A 49 15.17 9.88 3.95
C ILE A 49 16.31 9.00 4.47
N ILE A 50 15.98 7.74 4.80
CA ILE A 50 16.97 6.72 5.13
C ILE A 50 17.03 5.70 4.01
N TYR A 51 18.25 5.35 3.60
CA TYR A 51 18.52 4.22 2.71
C TYR A 51 19.43 3.23 3.43
N LEU A 52 19.02 1.97 3.50
CA LEU A 52 19.84 0.87 3.98
C LEU A 52 20.48 0.15 2.79
N GLU A 53 21.75 -0.24 2.91
CA GLU A 53 22.44 -1.04 1.88
C GLU A 53 21.69 -2.33 1.49
N ALA A 54 20.82 -2.84 2.38
CA ALA A 54 19.93 -3.97 2.10
C ALA A 54 18.78 -3.65 1.12
N GLY A 55 18.74 -2.46 0.52
CA GLY A 55 17.73 -2.08 -0.47
C GLY A 55 16.43 -1.51 0.12
N PHE A 56 16.42 -1.13 1.39
CA PHE A 56 15.26 -0.46 2.01
C PHE A 56 15.40 1.05 1.95
N ILE A 57 14.34 1.74 1.53
CA ILE A 57 14.22 3.20 1.52
C ILE A 57 12.98 3.58 2.32
N GLY A 58 13.10 4.57 3.19
CA GLY A 58 11.99 5.07 4.00
C GLY A 58 12.16 6.51 4.43
N THR A 59 11.15 7.06 5.10
CA THR A 59 11.18 8.40 5.68
C THR A 59 11.20 8.31 7.20
N ILE A 60 12.12 9.03 7.84
CA ILE A 60 12.25 9.07 9.30
C ILE A 60 11.04 9.78 9.90
N SER A 61 10.37 9.13 10.84
CA SER A 61 9.19 9.65 11.53
C SER A 61 9.45 10.02 12.97
N THR A 62 10.43 9.39 13.62
CA THR A 62 10.84 9.68 14.99
C THR A 62 12.33 9.47 15.15
N VAL A 63 12.95 10.23 16.05
CA VAL A 63 14.38 10.13 16.39
C VAL A 63 14.54 10.12 17.90
N SER A 64 15.11 9.05 18.44
CA SER A 64 15.43 8.91 19.87
C SER A 64 16.91 8.61 20.03
N VAL A 65 17.59 9.26 20.98
CA VAL A 65 19.03 9.09 21.21
C VAL A 65 19.24 8.52 22.60
N ASP A 66 19.96 7.41 22.68
CA ASP A 66 20.28 6.74 23.94
C ASP A 66 21.70 6.16 23.93
N HIS A 67 22.53 6.57 24.89
CA HIS A 67 23.88 6.04 25.13
C HIS A 67 24.74 5.76 23.87
N GLY A 68 24.80 6.72 22.94
CA GLY A 68 25.61 6.60 21.70
C GLY A 68 24.96 5.77 20.59
N LYS A 69 23.69 5.43 20.74
CA LYS A 69 22.82 4.84 19.73
C LYS A 69 21.68 5.80 19.40
N THR A 70 21.22 5.76 18.16
CA THR A 70 20.05 6.52 17.71
C THR A 70 19.04 5.54 17.15
N GLU A 71 17.85 5.52 17.73
CA GLU A 71 16.70 4.75 17.29
C GLU A 71 15.82 5.62 16.40
N LEU A 72 15.47 5.08 15.24
CA LEU A 72 14.68 5.75 14.22
C LEU A 72 13.39 4.97 14.02
N GLY A 73 12.25 5.67 14.14
CA GLY A 73 11.02 5.22 13.51
C GLY A 73 11.06 5.57 12.03
N VAL A 74 10.74 4.61 11.16
CA VAL A 74 10.84 4.79 9.71
C VAL A 74 9.55 4.33 9.02
N ASN A 75 8.88 5.28 8.37
CA ASN A 75 7.74 4.99 7.51
C ASN A 75 8.21 4.50 6.13
N GLN A 76 7.35 3.75 5.45
CA GLN A 76 7.56 3.38 4.05
C GLN A 76 7.70 4.63 3.17
N ILE A 77 8.55 4.55 2.14
CA ILE A 77 8.92 5.71 1.30
C ILE A 77 7.73 6.45 0.65
N GLY A 78 6.61 5.75 0.40
CA GLY A 78 5.37 6.38 -0.06
C GLY A 78 4.81 7.47 0.88
N ALA A 79 5.25 7.51 2.14
CA ALA A 79 4.95 8.60 3.08
C ALA A 79 5.47 9.97 2.63
N LEU A 80 6.43 10.05 1.69
CA LEU A 80 6.83 11.31 1.05
C LEU A 80 5.63 12.03 0.41
N PHE A 81 4.63 11.27 -0.04
CA PHE A 81 3.45 11.77 -0.74
C PHE A 81 2.20 11.85 0.16
N SER A 82 2.40 11.95 1.47
CA SER A 82 1.31 12.01 2.48
C SER A 82 0.68 13.40 2.66
N ARG A 83 1.21 14.43 2.01
CA ARG A 83 0.70 15.80 2.17
C ARG A 83 -0.75 15.89 1.66
N ASN A 84 -1.65 16.32 2.53
CA ASN A 84 -3.04 16.58 2.18
C ASN A 84 -3.15 17.74 1.19
N MET A 85 -4.04 17.57 0.22
CA MET A 85 -4.28 18.51 -0.86
C MET A 85 -5.77 18.56 -1.17
N PHE A 86 -6.25 19.70 -1.66
CA PHE A 86 -7.60 19.80 -2.18
C PHE A 86 -7.70 19.09 -3.53
N TYR A 87 -8.76 18.31 -3.70
CA TYR A 87 -9.07 17.70 -4.97
C TYR A 87 -9.56 18.76 -5.96
N THR A 88 -8.90 18.78 -7.13
CA THR A 88 -9.30 19.54 -8.30
C THR A 88 -9.65 18.56 -9.40
N ASP A 89 -10.86 18.67 -9.90
CA ASP A 89 -11.33 17.80 -10.96
C ASP A 89 -10.65 18.20 -12.27
N ALA A 90 -9.90 17.27 -12.85
CA ALA A 90 -9.19 17.45 -14.10
C ALA A 90 -9.43 16.23 -14.97
N SER A 91 -9.71 16.43 -16.26
CA SER A 91 -9.85 15.33 -17.20
C SER A 91 -8.47 14.76 -17.54
N PHE A 92 -8.30 13.47 -17.37
CA PHE A 92 -7.11 12.72 -17.80
C PHE A 92 -7.55 11.42 -18.47
N THR A 93 -6.66 10.73 -19.18
CA THR A 93 -6.98 9.45 -19.84
C THR A 93 -6.35 8.27 -19.14
N TYR A 94 -5.12 8.43 -18.65
CA TYR A 94 -4.32 7.37 -18.08
C TYR A 94 -4.01 7.64 -16.61
N LEU A 95 -4.23 6.63 -15.77
CA LEU A 95 -4.15 6.77 -14.31
C LEU A 95 -2.72 6.96 -13.82
N GLU A 96 -1.75 6.24 -14.39
CA GLU A 96 -0.33 6.37 -14.07
C GLU A 96 0.20 7.77 -14.39
N ASP A 97 -0.15 8.31 -15.57
CA ASP A 97 0.19 9.66 -16.01
C ASP A 97 -0.36 10.71 -15.04
N ARG A 98 -1.62 10.55 -14.61
CA ARG A 98 -2.24 11.46 -13.64
C ARG A 98 -1.51 11.44 -12.30
N ILE A 99 -1.14 10.26 -11.79
CA ILE A 99 -0.37 10.16 -10.54
C ILE A 99 1.02 10.80 -10.70
N ALA A 100 1.69 10.57 -11.83
CA ALA A 100 3.00 11.17 -12.11
C ALA A 100 2.94 12.70 -12.24
N GLU A 101 1.90 13.23 -12.90
CA GLU A 101 1.60 14.66 -12.99
C GLU A 101 1.37 15.25 -11.60
N LEU A 102 0.52 14.63 -10.78
CA LEU A 102 0.28 15.08 -9.41
C LEU A 102 1.56 15.12 -8.58
N ILE A 103 2.45 14.12 -8.71
CA ILE A 103 3.76 14.13 -8.05
C ILE A 103 4.61 15.30 -8.56
N THR A 104 4.65 15.49 -9.88
CA THR A 104 5.43 16.55 -10.53
C THR A 104 4.99 17.93 -10.05
N ASP A 105 3.72 18.26 -10.17
CA ASP A 105 3.20 19.60 -9.88
C ASP A 105 3.29 19.96 -8.40
N ASN A 106 3.05 18.98 -7.53
CA ASN A 106 2.86 19.24 -6.10
C ASN A 106 4.12 19.05 -5.28
N PHE A 107 5.02 18.18 -5.73
CA PHE A 107 6.21 17.82 -4.95
C PHE A 107 7.50 18.22 -5.66
N ILE A 108 7.60 18.10 -6.99
CA ILE A 108 8.82 18.44 -7.72
C ILE A 108 8.87 19.94 -8.05
N GLN A 109 7.82 20.44 -8.70
CA GLN A 109 7.67 21.83 -9.16
C GLN A 109 6.91 22.71 -8.15
N CYS A 110 6.91 22.31 -6.88
CA CYS A 110 6.26 23.08 -5.81
C CYS A 110 6.90 24.48 -5.72
N SER A 111 6.08 25.53 -5.77
CA SER A 111 6.56 26.91 -5.69
C SER A 111 7.18 27.25 -4.33
N ASP A 112 6.72 26.61 -3.26
CA ASP A 112 7.35 26.70 -1.95
C ASP A 112 8.58 25.78 -1.89
N THR A 113 9.75 26.39 -2.09
CA THR A 113 11.05 25.72 -2.08
C THR A 113 11.35 24.93 -0.81
N PHE A 114 10.67 25.22 0.31
CA PHE A 114 10.85 24.48 1.55
C PHE A 114 10.21 23.09 1.51
N TYR A 115 9.18 22.91 0.67
CA TYR A 115 8.46 21.66 0.48
C TYR A 115 8.75 20.99 -0.86
N ALA A 116 9.39 21.71 -1.80
CA ALA A 116 9.84 21.14 -3.06
C ALA A 116 10.88 20.03 -2.85
N MET A 117 10.78 18.98 -3.66
CA MET A 117 11.68 17.83 -3.73
C MET A 117 12.19 17.68 -5.17
N PRO A 118 13.02 18.62 -5.66
CA PRO A 118 13.44 18.69 -7.08
C PRO A 118 14.36 17.54 -7.52
N TYR A 119 14.84 16.72 -6.58
CA TYR A 119 15.66 15.54 -6.84
C TYR A 119 14.83 14.29 -7.22
N LEU A 120 13.51 14.36 -7.08
CA LEU A 120 12.64 13.27 -7.51
C LEU A 120 12.59 13.20 -9.04
N ASN A 121 12.63 11.98 -9.57
CA ASN A 121 12.40 11.71 -10.98
C ASN A 121 11.20 10.77 -11.11
N VAL A 122 10.05 11.28 -11.52
CA VAL A 122 8.82 10.51 -11.64
C VAL A 122 8.51 10.19 -13.10
N ARG A 123 8.09 8.95 -13.37
CA ARG A 123 7.75 8.50 -14.72
C ARG A 123 6.56 7.55 -14.69
N ALA A 124 5.57 7.80 -15.56
CA ALA A 124 4.57 6.79 -15.90
C ALA A 124 5.18 5.80 -16.89
N VAL A 125 5.24 4.52 -16.52
CA VAL A 125 5.85 3.46 -17.33
C VAL A 125 4.81 2.71 -18.16
N THR A 126 3.61 2.53 -17.60
CA THR A 126 2.43 1.97 -18.28
C THR A 126 1.32 3.02 -18.32
N HIS A 127 0.29 2.75 -19.13
CA HIS A 127 -0.79 3.71 -19.39
C HIS A 127 -2.15 3.01 -19.33
N THR A 128 -2.69 2.82 -18.13
CA THR A 128 -3.98 2.19 -17.90
C THR A 128 -5.10 3.19 -18.12
N ALA A 129 -5.93 2.94 -19.14
CA ALA A 129 -7.10 3.78 -19.45
C ALA A 129 -8.16 3.68 -18.34
N SER A 130 -8.09 4.59 -17.38
CA SER A 130 -9.00 4.71 -16.23
C SER A 130 -8.97 6.15 -15.72
N GLN A 131 -10.15 6.68 -15.40
CA GLN A 131 -10.32 8.01 -14.80
C GLN A 131 -10.61 7.92 -13.29
N MET A 132 -10.23 6.80 -12.65
CA MET A 132 -10.47 6.53 -11.24
C MET A 132 -10.08 7.73 -10.35
N ARG A 133 -11.00 8.23 -9.54
CA ARG A 133 -10.73 9.30 -8.58
C ARG A 133 -10.12 8.82 -7.26
N PRO A 134 -9.37 9.68 -6.56
CA PRO A 134 -9.00 9.43 -5.18
C PRO A 134 -10.23 9.34 -4.27
N ASP A 135 -10.08 8.66 -3.15
CA ASP A 135 -11.06 8.77 -2.07
C ASP A 135 -10.93 10.14 -1.42
N LEU A 136 -12.05 10.83 -1.26
CA LEU A 136 -12.12 12.19 -0.76
C LEU A 136 -12.74 12.23 0.62
N GLU A 137 -12.11 12.94 1.55
CA GLU A 137 -12.69 13.33 2.82
C GLU A 137 -12.79 14.85 2.85
N ASN A 138 -14.00 15.41 2.81
CA ASN A 138 -14.20 16.87 2.73
C ASN A 138 -13.42 17.55 1.59
N ASN A 139 -13.39 16.92 0.41
CA ASN A 139 -12.62 17.34 -0.77
C ASN A 139 -11.08 17.34 -0.56
N ILE A 140 -10.58 16.65 0.47
CA ILE A 140 -9.16 16.50 0.77
C ILE A 140 -8.74 15.06 0.47
N TYR A 141 -7.54 14.92 -0.09
CA TYR A 141 -6.89 13.63 -0.33
C TYR A 141 -5.36 13.78 -0.28
N ALA A 142 -4.64 12.66 -0.33
CA ALA A 142 -3.19 12.64 -0.51
C ALA A 142 -2.81 11.74 -1.70
N VAL A 143 -1.71 12.06 -2.37
CA VAL A 143 -1.21 11.22 -3.47
C VAL A 143 -0.84 9.81 -2.97
N LYS A 144 -0.38 9.69 -1.71
CA LYS A 144 -0.16 8.39 -1.03
C LYS A 144 -1.42 7.51 -1.04
N SER A 145 -2.56 8.02 -0.57
CA SER A 145 -3.81 7.24 -0.50
C SER A 145 -4.38 6.98 -1.90
N TYR A 146 -4.25 7.93 -2.82
CA TYR A 146 -4.65 7.73 -4.21
C TYR A 146 -3.86 6.61 -4.90
N ALA A 147 -2.53 6.59 -4.72
CA ALA A 147 -1.68 5.52 -5.23
C ALA A 147 -1.99 4.17 -4.57
N ALA A 148 -2.37 4.15 -3.28
CA ALA A 148 -2.81 2.94 -2.62
C ALA A 148 -4.11 2.38 -3.22
N LYS A 149 -5.10 3.25 -3.52
CA LYS A 149 -6.32 2.87 -4.23
C LYS A 149 -6.02 2.36 -5.64
N ALA A 150 -5.16 3.06 -6.39
CA ALA A 150 -4.77 2.66 -7.75
C ALA A 150 -4.09 1.28 -7.77
N ARG A 151 -3.31 0.98 -6.73
CA ARG A 151 -2.71 -0.33 -6.53
C ARG A 151 -3.74 -1.43 -6.28
N ARG A 152 -4.72 -1.18 -5.41
CA ARG A 152 -5.77 -2.14 -5.07
C ARG A 152 -6.68 -2.44 -6.26
N VAL A 153 -7.12 -1.40 -6.97
CA VAL A 153 -8.11 -1.51 -8.06
C VAL A 153 -7.49 -1.89 -9.40
N HIS A 154 -6.31 -1.34 -9.73
CA HIS A 154 -5.70 -1.47 -11.06
C HIS A 154 -4.32 -2.13 -11.08
N ASN A 155 -3.79 -2.57 -9.92
CA ASN A 155 -2.44 -3.12 -9.78
C ASN A 155 -1.35 -2.13 -10.23
N ILE A 156 -1.55 -0.82 -9.98
CA ILE A 156 -0.56 0.23 -10.25
C ILE A 156 0.30 0.44 -9.00
N PHE A 157 1.62 0.31 -9.15
CA PHE A 157 2.62 0.40 -8.09
C PHE A 157 3.49 1.64 -8.27
N LEU A 158 4.06 2.10 -7.15
CA LEU A 158 5.15 3.06 -7.14
C LEU A 158 6.42 2.27 -6.87
N GLU A 159 7.27 2.14 -7.87
CA GLU A 159 8.57 1.47 -7.77
C GLU A 159 9.66 2.49 -7.57
N TRP A 160 10.52 2.24 -6.58
CA TRP A 160 11.51 3.20 -6.13
C TRP A 160 12.90 2.70 -6.47
N ASP A 161 13.69 3.57 -7.08
CA ASP A 161 15.12 3.35 -7.28
C ASP A 161 15.91 4.54 -6.74
N ILE A 162 17.07 4.27 -6.16
CA ILE A 162 17.90 5.30 -5.53
C ILE A 162 19.27 5.37 -6.20
N SER A 163 19.65 6.58 -6.58
CA SER A 163 20.99 6.90 -7.03
C SER A 163 21.67 7.83 -6.04
N ARG A 164 22.92 8.24 -6.32
CA ARG A 164 23.64 9.16 -5.46
C ARG A 164 22.92 10.50 -5.29
N THR A 165 22.29 11.02 -6.35
CA THR A 165 21.74 12.38 -6.39
C THR A 165 20.23 12.44 -6.57
N ASN A 166 19.60 11.35 -7.03
CA ASN A 166 18.19 11.34 -7.38
C ASN A 166 17.47 10.15 -6.74
N LEU A 167 16.17 10.34 -6.49
CA LEU A 167 15.24 9.28 -6.11
C LEU A 167 14.22 9.13 -7.23
N SER A 168 14.24 7.99 -7.91
CA SER A 168 13.36 7.71 -9.05
C SER A 168 12.10 7.00 -8.59
N VAL A 169 10.97 7.34 -9.20
CA VAL A 169 9.66 6.74 -8.94
C VAL A 169 9.02 6.37 -10.27
N ASP A 170 8.96 5.07 -10.54
CA ASP A 170 8.21 4.54 -11.68
C ASP A 170 6.77 4.24 -11.22
N VAL A 171 5.79 4.84 -11.90
CA VAL A 171 4.36 4.55 -11.74
C VAL A 171 4.00 3.50 -12.79
N VAL A 172 3.79 2.25 -12.34
CA VAL A 172 3.76 1.10 -13.23
C VAL A 172 2.70 0.07 -12.83
N ARG A 173 1.94 -0.41 -13.81
CA ARG A 173 1.04 -1.54 -13.64
C ARG A 173 1.82 -2.84 -13.67
N ARG A 174 1.69 -3.63 -12.61
CA ARG A 174 2.28 -4.96 -12.52
C ARG A 174 1.28 -6.04 -12.94
N VAL A 175 1.83 -7.11 -13.52
CA VAL A 175 1.18 -8.43 -13.48
C VAL A 175 1.66 -9.11 -12.21
N LYS A 176 0.75 -9.36 -11.27
CA LYS A 176 1.09 -9.97 -9.98
C LYS A 176 1.54 -11.42 -10.21
N ALA A 177 2.72 -11.78 -9.70
CA ALA A 177 3.14 -13.18 -9.68
C ALA A 177 2.26 -13.96 -8.70
N VAL A 178 1.85 -15.17 -9.10
CA VAL A 178 1.16 -16.11 -8.21
C VAL A 178 2.20 -17.05 -7.61
N LYS A 179 2.28 -17.10 -6.28
CA LYS A 179 3.18 -17.98 -5.53
C LYS A 179 2.36 -19.03 -4.79
N ASN A 180 2.83 -20.27 -4.84
CA ASN A 180 2.21 -21.37 -4.10
C ASN A 180 2.87 -21.48 -2.73
N VAL A 181 2.07 -21.59 -1.68
CA VAL A 181 2.52 -21.84 -0.31
C VAL A 181 1.90 -23.16 0.14
N ASP A 182 2.74 -24.12 0.46
CA ASP A 182 2.33 -25.43 0.96
C ASP A 182 3.06 -25.70 2.27
N PHE A 183 2.31 -25.73 3.37
CA PHE A 183 2.86 -25.91 4.71
C PHE A 183 3.35 -27.34 5.00
N SER A 184 3.17 -28.29 4.05
CA SER A 184 3.89 -29.57 4.11
C SER A 184 5.38 -29.41 3.77
N ASN A 185 5.77 -28.32 3.10
CA ASN A 185 7.17 -27.99 2.86
C ASN A 185 7.76 -27.30 4.11
N PRO A 186 8.86 -27.83 4.69
CA PRO A 186 9.51 -27.26 5.87
C PRO A 186 10.08 -25.83 5.66
N ASP A 187 10.18 -25.36 4.42
CA ASP A 187 10.56 -23.98 4.10
C ASP A 187 9.53 -22.94 4.58
N TYR A 188 8.30 -23.37 4.90
CA TYR A 188 7.21 -22.54 5.38
C TYR A 188 6.79 -22.97 6.77
N ILE A 189 6.81 -22.05 7.73
CA ILE A 189 6.41 -22.30 9.11
C ILE A 189 5.16 -21.49 9.39
N LEU A 190 4.00 -22.13 9.44
CA LEU A 190 2.74 -21.48 9.82
C LEU A 190 2.84 -20.94 11.25
N THR A 191 2.57 -19.65 11.46
CA THR A 191 2.67 -18.99 12.77
C THR A 191 1.30 -18.58 13.33
N ALA A 192 0.36 -18.17 12.48
CA ALA A 192 -1.01 -17.88 12.90
C ALA A 192 -2.02 -18.04 11.75
N GLN A 193 -3.28 -18.30 12.10
CA GLN A 193 -4.39 -18.33 11.16
C GLN A 193 -5.69 -17.87 11.83
N ASP A 194 -6.35 -16.89 11.22
CA ASP A 194 -7.66 -16.38 11.60
C ASP A 194 -8.50 -16.23 10.34
N PHE A 195 -9.77 -16.61 10.40
CA PHE A 195 -10.71 -16.48 9.28
C PHE A 195 -11.89 -15.62 9.71
N SER A 196 -12.21 -14.60 8.92
CA SER A 196 -13.48 -13.89 8.98
C SER A 196 -14.39 -14.46 7.89
N VAL A 197 -15.65 -14.70 8.22
CA VAL A 197 -16.65 -15.28 7.29
C VAL A 197 -17.41 -14.19 6.53
N LYS A 198 -16.99 -12.92 6.64
CA LYS A 198 -17.68 -11.81 5.99
C LYS A 198 -17.30 -11.72 4.52
N THR A 199 -18.32 -11.74 3.66
CA THR A 199 -18.22 -11.61 2.21
C THR A 199 -19.38 -10.74 1.75
N VAL A 200 -19.11 -9.59 1.13
CA VAL A 200 -20.10 -8.72 0.52
C VAL A 200 -20.47 -9.27 -0.86
N SER A 201 -21.64 -9.87 -1.02
CA SER A 201 -22.03 -10.46 -2.31
C SER A 201 -22.84 -9.54 -3.22
N LYS A 202 -23.43 -8.48 -2.64
CA LYS A 202 -24.25 -7.51 -3.36
C LYS A 202 -24.02 -6.11 -2.80
N ILE A 203 -24.01 -5.14 -3.70
CA ILE A 203 -23.89 -3.73 -3.37
C ILE A 203 -25.05 -2.98 -4.02
N THR A 204 -25.75 -2.15 -3.24
CA THR A 204 -26.60 -1.09 -3.79
C THR A 204 -25.85 0.22 -3.72
N THR A 205 -25.64 0.88 -4.86
CA THR A 205 -25.07 2.22 -4.91
C THR A 205 -26.18 3.26 -5.04
N TYR A 206 -26.11 4.33 -4.27
CA TYR A 206 -26.87 5.56 -4.47
C TYR A 206 -25.93 6.65 -4.98
N CYS A 207 -26.26 7.27 -6.12
CA CYS A 207 -25.45 8.34 -6.70
C CYS A 207 -26.03 9.71 -6.33
N GLU A 208 -25.25 10.57 -5.66
CA GLU A 208 -25.73 11.89 -5.23
C GLU A 208 -25.95 12.85 -6.40
N GLU A 209 -25.09 12.80 -7.42
CA GLU A 209 -25.17 13.65 -8.62
C GLU A 209 -26.49 13.52 -9.38
N ASN A 210 -27.04 12.30 -9.48
CA ASN A 210 -28.22 12.04 -10.31
C ASN A 210 -29.37 11.32 -9.56
N GLY A 211 -29.21 11.04 -8.27
CA GLY A 211 -30.19 10.37 -7.41
C GLY A 211 -30.47 8.90 -7.78
N GLN A 212 -29.63 8.26 -8.61
CA GLN A 212 -29.91 6.92 -9.11
C GLN A 212 -29.44 5.83 -8.15
N TYR A 213 -30.27 4.79 -8.05
CA TYR A 213 -29.91 3.53 -7.41
C TYR A 213 -29.45 2.52 -8.46
N LYS A 214 -28.38 1.78 -8.16
CA LYS A 214 -27.92 0.68 -9.01
C LYS A 214 -27.47 -0.49 -8.16
N GLN A 215 -27.79 -1.70 -8.62
CA GLN A 215 -27.42 -2.94 -7.94
C GLN A 215 -26.25 -3.59 -8.65
N TRP A 216 -25.36 -4.14 -7.85
CA TRP A 216 -24.16 -4.83 -8.30
C TRP A 216 -24.04 -6.14 -7.55
N VAL A 217 -23.66 -7.20 -8.26
CA VAL A 217 -23.58 -8.56 -7.74
C VAL A 217 -22.23 -9.16 -8.12
N LEU A 218 -21.57 -9.76 -7.14
CA LEU A 218 -20.32 -10.51 -7.33
C LEU A 218 -20.63 -11.98 -7.69
N LEU A 219 -20.07 -12.44 -8.80
CA LEU A 219 -20.18 -13.82 -9.26
C LEU A 219 -19.00 -14.66 -8.78
N LYS A 220 -19.16 -15.99 -8.78
CA LYS A 220 -18.14 -16.96 -8.34
C LYS A 220 -16.85 -16.95 -9.17
N ASP A 221 -16.88 -16.37 -10.37
CA ASP A 221 -15.71 -16.19 -11.23
C ASP A 221 -14.99 -14.85 -11.01
N GLY A 222 -15.43 -14.06 -10.01
CA GLY A 222 -14.88 -12.73 -9.69
C GLY A 222 -15.45 -11.59 -10.55
N SER A 223 -16.33 -11.89 -11.52
CA SER A 223 -16.97 -10.85 -12.31
C SER A 223 -18.06 -10.12 -11.53
N ILE A 224 -18.25 -8.83 -11.84
CA ILE A 224 -19.26 -7.98 -11.23
C ILE A 224 -20.32 -7.67 -12.29
N VAL A 225 -21.58 -8.00 -12.00
CA VAL A 225 -22.72 -7.77 -12.90
C VAL A 225 -23.75 -6.85 -12.24
N ASN A 226 -24.54 -6.17 -13.06
CA ASN A 226 -25.61 -5.27 -12.62
C ASN A 226 -27.00 -5.71 -13.13
N THR A 227 -27.15 -6.99 -13.45
CA THR A 227 -28.37 -7.61 -13.97
C THR A 227 -28.94 -8.59 -12.95
N GLU A 228 -30.25 -8.56 -12.74
CA GLU A 228 -30.97 -9.52 -11.89
C GLU A 228 -31.97 -10.31 -12.77
N PRO A 229 -32.11 -11.64 -12.58
CA PRO A 229 -31.36 -12.46 -11.62
C PRO A 229 -29.94 -12.75 -12.11
N ALA A 230 -28.97 -12.67 -11.20
CA ALA A 230 -27.59 -13.08 -11.47
C ALA A 230 -27.38 -14.57 -11.17
N THR A 231 -27.01 -15.37 -12.18
CA THR A 231 -26.63 -16.77 -11.98
C THR A 231 -25.20 -16.86 -11.41
N ASN A 232 -24.88 -17.94 -10.68
CA ASN A 232 -23.55 -18.16 -10.09
C ASN A 232 -23.07 -17.07 -9.11
N ARG A 233 -24.00 -16.41 -8.41
CA ARG A 233 -23.68 -15.42 -7.38
C ARG A 233 -22.95 -16.03 -6.17
N VAL A 234 -22.02 -15.27 -5.59
CA VAL A 234 -21.38 -15.58 -4.30
C VAL A 234 -22.39 -15.38 -3.17
N ALA A 235 -22.43 -16.25 -2.16
CA ALA A 235 -23.28 -16.03 -0.98
C ALA A 235 -22.61 -15.01 -0.04
N GLY A 236 -23.37 -14.08 0.53
CA GLY A 236 -22.80 -13.07 1.41
C GLY A 236 -23.73 -11.90 1.72
N GLU A 237 -23.20 -10.92 2.45
CA GLU A 237 -23.89 -9.71 2.88
C GLU A 237 -24.27 -8.79 1.71
N TRP A 238 -25.20 -7.89 2.01
CA TRP A 238 -25.61 -6.82 1.11
C TRP A 238 -25.17 -5.48 1.69
N ALA A 239 -24.22 -4.83 1.04
CA ALA A 239 -23.75 -3.49 1.41
C ALA A 239 -24.48 -2.38 0.65
N THR A 240 -24.50 -1.19 1.22
CA THR A 240 -25.00 0.03 0.56
C THR A 240 -23.89 1.07 0.54
N LEU A 241 -23.64 1.67 -0.63
CA LEU A 241 -22.62 2.69 -0.82
C LEU A 241 -23.26 3.97 -1.37
N VAL A 242 -22.87 5.11 -0.80
CA VAL A 242 -23.19 6.43 -1.36
C VAL A 242 -21.99 6.88 -2.18
N VAL A 243 -22.23 7.24 -3.44
CA VAL A 243 -21.19 7.65 -4.38
C VAL A 243 -21.53 9.06 -4.89
N PRO A 244 -20.64 10.06 -4.71
CA PRO A 244 -20.96 11.43 -5.11
C PRO A 244 -21.24 11.58 -6.61
N LYS A 245 -20.42 10.96 -7.48
CA LYS A 245 -20.53 11.09 -8.95
C LYS A 245 -20.74 9.78 -9.66
N ALA A 246 -21.44 9.81 -10.80
CA ALA A 246 -21.87 8.61 -11.51
C ALA A 246 -20.70 7.79 -12.11
N GLU A 247 -19.64 8.47 -12.53
CA GLU A 247 -18.45 7.86 -13.12
C GLU A 247 -17.60 7.07 -12.10
N ASP A 248 -17.65 7.43 -10.82
CA ASP A 248 -16.88 6.77 -9.75
C ASP A 248 -17.52 5.47 -9.26
N ILE A 249 -18.79 5.22 -9.64
CA ILE A 249 -19.58 4.09 -9.12
C ILE A 249 -18.88 2.76 -9.41
N SER A 250 -18.42 2.56 -10.64
CA SER A 250 -17.78 1.30 -11.05
C SER A 250 -16.57 0.98 -10.19
N ASP A 251 -15.67 1.96 -10.00
CA ASP A 251 -14.43 1.72 -9.27
C ASP A 251 -14.67 1.62 -7.76
N THR A 252 -15.64 2.38 -7.22
CA THR A 252 -16.07 2.25 -5.82
C THR A 252 -16.64 0.86 -5.53
N VAL A 253 -17.45 0.31 -6.44
CA VAL A 253 -18.02 -1.04 -6.33
C VAL A 253 -16.93 -2.10 -6.42
N LYS A 254 -15.98 -1.97 -7.37
CA LYS A 254 -14.84 -2.88 -7.47
C LYS A 254 -14.00 -2.84 -6.19
N ASP A 255 -13.73 -1.65 -5.70
CA ASP A 255 -12.94 -1.43 -4.48
C ASP A 255 -13.53 -2.15 -3.28
N GLU A 256 -14.86 -2.10 -3.14
CA GLU A 256 -15.57 -2.80 -2.07
C GLU A 256 -15.58 -4.32 -2.27
N PHE A 257 -15.83 -4.81 -3.48
CA PHE A 257 -15.82 -6.26 -3.74
C PHE A 257 -14.43 -6.89 -3.60
N VAL A 258 -13.35 -6.19 -3.95
CA VAL A 258 -11.97 -6.68 -3.78
C VAL A 258 -11.65 -6.97 -2.31
N LYS A 259 -12.31 -6.29 -1.36
CA LYS A 259 -12.14 -6.56 0.09
C LYS A 259 -12.64 -7.96 0.50
N ASN A 260 -13.48 -8.60 -0.30
CA ASN A 260 -14.01 -9.94 -0.01
C ASN A 260 -13.01 -11.07 -0.18
N GLU A 261 -12.08 -10.94 -1.12
CA GLU A 261 -11.18 -12.04 -1.48
C GLU A 261 -10.23 -12.42 -0.34
N TYR A 262 -10.21 -11.61 0.73
CA TYR A 262 -9.10 -11.58 1.67
C TYR A 262 -9.53 -11.48 3.13
N SER A 263 -10.77 -11.81 3.48
CA SER A 263 -11.28 -11.79 4.86
C SER A 263 -10.69 -12.90 5.75
N HIS A 264 -9.39 -13.12 5.66
CA HIS A 264 -8.61 -14.01 6.51
C HIS A 264 -7.27 -13.36 6.82
N LYS A 265 -6.67 -13.79 7.92
CA LYS A 265 -5.29 -13.45 8.27
C LYS A 265 -4.52 -14.75 8.44
N ILE A 266 -3.59 -14.99 7.53
CA ILE A 266 -2.65 -16.13 7.62
C ILE A 266 -1.26 -15.54 7.78
N GLU A 267 -0.54 -15.98 8.80
CA GLU A 267 0.83 -15.55 9.07
C GLU A 267 1.75 -16.78 9.04
N PHE A 268 2.89 -16.63 8.40
CA PHE A 268 3.91 -17.67 8.34
C PHE A 268 5.32 -17.08 8.23
N GLN A 269 6.32 -17.90 8.53
CA GLN A 269 7.72 -17.58 8.26
C GLN A 269 8.21 -18.31 7.01
N ALA A 270 9.02 -17.63 6.23
CA ALA A 270 9.71 -18.20 5.07
C ALA A 270 11.13 -17.65 4.92
N SER A 271 11.99 -18.39 4.24
CA SER A 271 13.32 -17.88 3.86
C SER A 271 13.21 -16.61 3.01
N LYS A 272 14.10 -15.65 3.25
CA LYS A 272 14.26 -14.43 2.43
C LYS A 272 14.41 -14.73 0.94
N GLU A 273 15.02 -15.86 0.60
CA GLU A 273 15.26 -16.29 -0.79
C GLU A 273 13.97 -16.57 -1.57
N LYS A 274 12.84 -16.83 -0.87
CA LYS A 274 11.51 -16.95 -1.51
C LYS A 274 10.99 -15.62 -2.06
N GLY A 275 11.59 -14.50 -1.65
CA GLY A 275 11.40 -13.18 -2.22
C GLY A 275 9.96 -12.68 -2.21
N PHE A 276 9.19 -12.93 -1.14
CA PHE A 276 7.83 -12.42 -1.00
C PHE A 276 7.79 -10.89 -1.00
N GLU A 277 6.97 -10.33 -1.87
CA GLU A 277 6.73 -8.89 -1.98
C GLU A 277 5.28 -8.57 -1.64
N LEU A 278 5.03 -7.33 -1.19
CA LEU A 278 3.67 -6.86 -0.97
C LEU A 278 2.82 -7.04 -2.24
N TYR A 279 1.60 -7.52 -2.05
CA TYR A 279 0.61 -7.79 -3.09
C TYR A 279 0.91 -8.94 -4.06
N ASP A 280 1.97 -9.74 -3.81
CA ASP A 280 2.12 -11.05 -4.44
C ASP A 280 0.84 -11.86 -4.21
N GLN A 281 0.30 -12.46 -5.27
CA GLN A 281 -0.86 -13.34 -5.17
C GLN A 281 -0.41 -14.69 -4.65
N LEU A 282 -1.21 -15.30 -3.78
CA LEU A 282 -0.88 -16.56 -3.13
C LEU A 282 -1.97 -17.59 -3.36
N LEU A 283 -1.55 -18.81 -3.66
CA LEU A 283 -2.37 -20.01 -3.49
C LEU A 283 -1.82 -20.77 -2.28
N ILE A 284 -2.61 -20.79 -1.19
CA ILE A 284 -2.19 -21.35 0.09
C ILE A 284 -2.88 -22.70 0.30
N GLY A 285 -2.10 -23.77 0.33
CA GLY A 285 -2.54 -25.11 0.71
C GLY A 285 -2.55 -25.27 2.23
N LEU A 286 -3.73 -25.44 2.82
CA LEU A 286 -3.93 -25.56 4.26
C LEU A 286 -5.15 -26.44 4.53
N ASP A 287 -5.05 -27.39 5.47
CA ASP A 287 -6.16 -28.28 5.89
C ASP A 287 -6.91 -28.96 4.71
N ASN A 288 -6.16 -29.46 3.72
CA ASN A 288 -6.68 -30.06 2.47
C ASN A 288 -7.55 -29.12 1.62
N LYS A 289 -7.44 -27.81 1.81
CA LYS A 289 -8.08 -26.76 1.02
C LYS A 289 -7.02 -25.86 0.39
N VAL A 290 -7.40 -25.19 -0.69
CA VAL A 290 -6.61 -24.15 -1.33
C VAL A 290 -7.32 -22.82 -1.15
N PHE A 291 -6.62 -21.85 -0.59
CA PHE A 291 -7.10 -20.49 -0.39
C PHE A 291 -6.39 -19.56 -1.38
N SER A 292 -7.15 -18.68 -2.02
CA SER A 292 -6.58 -17.52 -2.73
C SER A 292 -6.32 -16.41 -1.72
N SER A 293 -5.14 -15.79 -1.77
CA SER A 293 -4.78 -14.69 -0.89
C SER A 293 -3.75 -13.78 -1.55
N TYR A 294 -3.22 -12.82 -0.79
CA TYR A 294 -2.08 -12.02 -1.19
C TYR A 294 -1.25 -11.62 0.02
N VAL A 295 0.01 -11.25 -0.21
CA VAL A 295 0.91 -10.74 0.83
C VAL A 295 0.51 -9.33 1.24
N SER A 296 -0.04 -9.17 2.45
CA SER A 296 -0.42 -7.89 3.04
C SER A 296 0.67 -7.30 3.95
N GLY A 297 1.65 -8.11 4.35
CA GLY A 297 2.79 -7.65 5.14
C GLY A 297 4.01 -8.56 5.00
N VAL A 298 5.20 -7.95 5.05
CA VAL A 298 6.49 -8.65 5.14
C VAL A 298 7.33 -7.94 6.19
N THR A 299 7.74 -8.66 7.23
CA THR A 299 8.62 -8.15 8.29
C THR A 299 9.98 -8.83 8.22
N GLU A 300 11.03 -8.00 8.16
CA GLU A 300 12.42 -8.42 8.11
C GLU A 300 13.16 -7.95 9.36
N ARG A 301 13.92 -8.85 10.00
CA ARG A 301 14.78 -8.51 11.15
C ARG A 301 16.25 -8.71 10.83
N LYS A 302 17.10 -7.92 11.48
CA LYS A 302 18.55 -8.05 11.38
C LYS A 302 19.01 -9.44 11.84
N GLY A 303 19.91 -10.05 11.08
CA GLY A 303 20.52 -11.34 11.44
C GLY A 303 19.63 -12.57 11.25
N SER A 304 18.34 -12.40 10.89
CA SER A 304 17.46 -13.49 10.50
C SER A 304 17.56 -13.78 9.00
N ASN A 305 17.56 -15.06 8.61
CA ASN A 305 17.36 -15.48 7.22
C ASN A 305 15.88 -15.73 6.90
N MET A 306 15.01 -15.66 7.91
CA MET A 306 13.56 -15.79 7.78
C MET A 306 12.91 -14.40 7.77
N VAL A 307 11.80 -14.28 7.05
CA VAL A 307 10.86 -13.16 7.10
C VAL A 307 9.52 -13.64 7.61
N ASP A 308 8.82 -12.79 8.37
CA ASP A 308 7.41 -13.01 8.68
C ASP A 308 6.57 -12.48 7.51
N VAL A 309 5.68 -13.30 7.00
CA VAL A 309 4.76 -12.97 5.91
C VAL A 309 3.34 -12.98 6.47
N GLN A 310 2.64 -11.85 6.32
CA GLN A 310 1.23 -11.72 6.63
C GLN A 310 0.43 -11.72 5.33
N CYS A 311 -0.68 -12.46 5.32
CA CYS A 311 -1.55 -12.62 4.17
C CYS A 311 -2.97 -12.21 4.50
N GLY A 312 -3.64 -11.58 3.53
CA GLY A 312 -5.02 -11.13 3.64
C GLY A 312 -5.26 -9.94 4.57
N GLU A 313 -6.53 -9.59 4.74
CA GLU A 313 -7.04 -8.47 5.53
C GLU A 313 -8.14 -8.98 6.47
N LEU A 314 -7.88 -9.00 7.78
CA LEU A 314 -8.99 -9.14 8.73
C LEU A 314 -9.90 -7.92 8.58
N GLN A 315 -11.11 -8.10 8.03
CA GLN A 315 -12.18 -7.12 8.17
C GLN A 315 -12.47 -6.98 9.67
N MET A 316 -11.96 -5.91 10.29
CA MET A 316 -12.38 -5.53 11.64
C MET A 316 -13.84 -5.08 11.59
N GLU A 317 -14.65 -5.58 12.51
CA GLU A 317 -15.95 -4.97 12.79
C GLU A 317 -15.71 -3.51 13.16
N PHE A 318 -16.33 -2.59 12.43
CA PHE A 318 -16.61 -1.29 13.03
C PHE A 318 -17.51 -1.58 14.24
N PRO A 319 -17.08 -1.30 15.49
CA PRO A 319 -18.04 -1.26 16.57
C PRO A 319 -19.01 -0.13 16.20
N TYR A 320 -20.28 -0.47 15.98
CA TYR A 320 -21.34 0.51 16.03
C TYR A 320 -21.17 1.24 17.37
N LEU A 321 -20.83 2.52 17.33
CA LEU A 321 -21.11 3.40 18.44
C LEU A 321 -22.63 3.48 18.49
N ASP A 322 -23.24 2.68 19.37
CA ASP A 322 -24.59 2.95 19.83
C ASP A 322 -24.57 4.37 20.40
N LEU A 323 -25.16 5.30 19.65
CA LEU A 323 -25.56 6.58 20.19
C LEU A 323 -26.71 6.29 21.16
N ALA A 324 -26.38 6.23 22.44
CA ALA A 324 -27.35 6.29 23.53
C ALA A 324 -28.02 7.66 23.58
#